data_AF-A0A537ZUF0-F1
#
_entry.id   AF-A0A537ZUF0-F1
#
_cell.length_a   1.000
_cell.length_b   1.000
_cell.length_c   1.000
_cell.angle_alpha   90.00
_cell.angle_beta   90.00
_cell.angle_gamma   90.00
#
_symmetry.space_group_name_H-M   'P 1'
#
loop_
_entity.id
_entity.type
_entity.pdbx_description
1 polymer ?
#
loop_
_entity_poly.entity_id
_entity_poly.type
_entity_poly.pdbx_seq_one_letter_code
_entity_poly.pdbx_strand_id
1 'polypeptide(L)'
;MNRLMIVARLRAGKHDEAEALLRSGPPFDSEEAGFHRHAAYLTQSEVVFFFEAPEVEWIVNDIVDDPVLSTAFAPWRAIVDGPPRIAHELFFWSRELEETGVGLGA
;
A
#
# COMPACT_ATOMS: atom_id res chain seq x y z
N MET A 1 -8.83 -1.79 -13.36
CA MET A 1 -7.94 -1.87 -12.19
C MET A 1 -7.79 -0.47 -11.64
N ASN A 2 -8.12 -0.26 -10.37
CA ASN A 2 -8.01 1.04 -9.72
C ASN A 2 -6.74 1.08 -8.88
N ARG A 3 -6.13 2.27 -8.77
CA ARG A 3 -4.90 2.47 -8.00
C ARG A 3 -5.11 3.57 -6.98
N LEU A 4 -4.61 3.33 -5.78
CA LEU A 4 -4.69 4.26 -4.68
C LEU A 4 -3.37 4.29 -3.93
N MET A 5 -2.98 5.49 -3.51
CA MET A 5 -1.81 5.70 -2.68
C MET A 5 -2.21 6.33 -1.36
N ILE A 6 -1.65 5.81 -0.26
CA ILE A 6 -1.75 6.43 1.06
C ILE A 6 -0.40 7.04 1.37
N VAL A 7 -0.38 8.33 1.65
CA VAL A 7 0.82 9.08 2.02
C VAL A 7 0.71 9.51 3.47
N ALA A 8 1.60 9.02 4.33
CA ALA A 8 1.66 9.39 5.73
C ALA A 8 2.99 10.10 6.03
N ARG A 9 2.91 11.27 6.66
CA ARG A 9 4.09 12.01 7.10
C ARG A 9 4.63 11.36 8.36
N LEU A 10 5.95 11.22 8.45
CA LEU A 10 6.64 10.73 9.63
C LEU A 10 6.98 11.89 10.57
N ARG A 11 6.96 11.62 11.86
CA ARG A 11 7.56 12.49 12.87
C ARG A 11 9.07 12.57 12.65
N ALA A 12 9.67 13.69 13.03
CA ALA A 12 11.11 13.88 12.90
C ALA A 12 11.90 12.77 13.62
N GLY A 13 12.90 12.21 12.94
CA GLY A 13 13.76 11.14 13.47
C GLY A 13 13.15 9.74 13.48
N LYS A 14 11.94 9.54 12.93
CA LYS A 14 11.26 8.23 12.91
C LYS A 14 11.48 7.40 11.63
N HIS A 15 12.44 7.81 10.80
CA HIS A 15 12.74 7.13 9.55
C HIS A 15 13.16 5.67 9.77
N ASP A 16 14.12 5.42 10.66
CA ASP A 16 14.65 4.07 10.91
C ASP A 16 13.58 3.14 11.52
N GLU A 17 12.69 3.68 12.36
CA GLU A 17 11.54 2.95 12.90
C GLU A 17 10.54 2.59 11.80
N ALA A 18 10.25 3.52 10.87
CA ALA A 18 9.40 3.25 9.72
C ALA A 18 10.03 2.19 8.81
N GLU A 19 11.34 2.25 8.56
CA GLU A 19 12.05 1.26 7.76
C GLU A 19 11.94 -0.15 8.37
N ALA A 20 12.14 -0.27 9.68
CA ALA A 20 11.99 -1.53 10.40
C ALA A 20 10.58 -2.13 10.24
N LEU A 21 9.53 -1.31 10.36
CA LEU A 21 8.14 -1.74 10.17
C LEU A 21 7.84 -2.17 8.73
N LEU A 22 8.41 -1.50 7.72
CA LEU A 22 8.24 -1.93 6.33
C LEU A 22 8.95 -3.26 6.05
N ARG A 23 10.13 -3.46 6.64
CA ARG A 23 10.90 -4.70 6.47
C ARG A 23 10.27 -5.92 7.13
N SER A 24 9.44 -5.73 8.16
CA SER A 24 8.64 -6.84 8.71
C SER A 24 7.51 -7.29 7.78
N GLY A 25 7.26 -6.56 6.68
CA GLY A 25 6.18 -6.84 5.75
C GLY A 25 4.83 -6.29 6.21
N PRO A 26 3.81 -6.38 5.34
CA PRO A 26 2.46 -5.96 5.69
C PRO A 26 1.87 -6.87 6.79
N PRO A 27 1.01 -6.33 7.68
CA PRO A 27 0.35 -7.12 8.72
C PRO A 27 -0.80 -8.00 8.20
N PHE A 28 -1.04 -8.00 6.90
CA PHE A 28 -2.08 -8.76 6.21
C PHE A 28 -1.47 -9.46 4.99
N ASP A 29 -2.10 -10.55 4.56
CA ASP A 29 -1.78 -11.17 3.28
C ASP A 29 -2.36 -10.31 2.14
N SER A 30 -1.51 -9.90 1.21
CA SER A 30 -1.91 -9.00 0.12
C SER A 30 -2.78 -9.69 -0.93
N GLU A 31 -2.58 -10.99 -1.15
CA GLU A 31 -3.38 -11.77 -2.10
C GLU A 31 -4.76 -12.08 -1.50
N GLU A 32 -4.82 -12.50 -0.23
CA GLU A 32 -6.10 -12.75 0.45
C GLU A 32 -6.94 -11.47 0.60
N ALA A 33 -6.29 -10.31 0.77
CA ALA A 33 -6.97 -9.01 0.78
C ALA A 33 -7.49 -8.56 -0.60
N GLY A 34 -7.19 -9.30 -1.67
CA GLY A 34 -7.66 -9.01 -3.04
C GLY A 34 -6.82 -7.96 -3.78
N PHE A 35 -5.61 -7.66 -3.30
CA PHE A 35 -4.70 -6.76 -4.03
C PHE A 35 -3.98 -7.50 -5.15
N HIS A 36 -4.00 -6.89 -6.34
CA HIS A 36 -3.23 -7.37 -7.48
C HIS A 36 -1.77 -6.91 -7.40
N ARG A 37 -1.55 -5.70 -6.86
CA ARG A 37 -0.22 -5.19 -6.53
C ARG A 37 -0.28 -4.38 -5.25
N HIS A 38 0.68 -4.62 -4.37
CA HIS A 38 0.91 -3.83 -3.17
C HIS A 38 2.39 -3.48 -3.08
N ALA A 39 2.70 -2.23 -2.75
CA ALA A 39 4.07 -1.78 -2.54
C ALA A 39 4.12 -0.72 -1.44
N ALA A 40 5.25 -0.63 -0.77
CA ALA A 40 5.52 0.43 0.18
C ALA A 40 6.83 1.12 -0.18
N TYR A 41 6.83 2.44 -0.08
CA TYR A 41 7.98 3.30 -0.37
C TYR A 41 8.24 4.18 0.84
N LEU A 42 9.52 4.43 1.11
CA LEU A 42 9.95 5.26 2.22
C LEU A 42 10.81 6.40 1.68
N THR A 43 10.47 7.61 2.07
CA THR A 43 11.30 8.80 1.89
C THR A 43 11.88 9.20 3.25
N GLN A 44 12.71 10.26 3.27
CA GLN A 44 13.26 10.77 4.53
C GLN A 44 12.20 11.18 5.56
N SER A 45 10.99 11.56 5.13
CA SER A 45 9.96 12.10 6.01
C SER A 45 8.55 11.58 5.75
N GLU A 46 8.35 10.69 4.79
CA GLU A 46 7.04 10.18 4.42
C GLU A 46 7.14 8.69 4.08
N VAL A 47 6.12 7.94 4.49
CA VAL A 47 5.87 6.60 4.00
C VAL A 47 4.71 6.65 3.00
N VAL A 48 4.83 5.89 1.93
CA VAL A 48 3.86 5.83 0.85
C VAL A 48 3.48 4.39 0.60
N PHE A 49 2.20 4.05 0.77
CA PHE A 49 1.66 2.74 0.43
C PHE A 49 0.92 2.84 -0.88
N PHE A 50 1.18 1.90 -1.78
CA PHE A 50 0.52 1.76 -3.07
C PHE A 50 -0.31 0.49 -3.07
N PHE A 51 -1.54 0.62 -3.58
CA PHE A 51 -2.49 -0.47 -3.70
C PHE A 51 -3.09 -0.46 -5.10
N GLU A 52 -3.22 -1.64 -5.70
CA GLU A 52 -3.91 -1.84 -6.97
C GLU A 52 -4.89 -3.02 -6.85
N ALA A 53 -6.17 -2.74 -7.07
CA ALA A 53 -7.26 -3.72 -7.07
C ALA A 53 -8.46 -3.16 -7.85
N PRO A 54 -9.42 -3.98 -8.30
CA PRO A 54 -10.61 -3.48 -8.98
C PRO A 54 -11.47 -2.55 -8.07
N GLU A 55 -11.63 -2.87 -6.78
CA GLU A 55 -12.38 -2.08 -5.79
C GLU A 55 -11.49 -1.52 -4.66
N VAL A 56 -10.32 -0.98 -5.01
CA VAL A 56 -9.28 -0.58 -4.05
C VAL A 56 -9.76 0.34 -2.90
N GLU A 57 -10.67 1.28 -3.17
CA GLU A 57 -11.19 2.19 -2.13
C GLU A 57 -12.02 1.44 -1.08
N TRP A 58 -12.82 0.47 -1.52
CA TRP A 58 -13.63 -0.36 -0.61
C TRP A 58 -12.74 -1.28 0.21
N ILE A 59 -11.75 -1.91 -0.41
CA ILE A 59 -10.79 -2.80 0.28
C ILE A 59 -10.00 -2.02 1.33
N VAL A 60 -9.54 -0.80 1.00
CA VAL A 60 -8.80 0.04 1.94
C VAL A 60 -9.67 0.49 3.11
N ASN A 61 -10.93 0.86 2.88
CA ASN A 61 -11.86 1.19 3.97
C ASN A 61 -12.10 -0.02 4.87
N ASP A 62 -12.33 -1.21 4.30
CA ASP A 62 -12.56 -2.44 5.07
C ASP A 62 -11.36 -2.78 5.96
N ILE A 63 -10.13 -2.63 5.45
CA ILE A 63 -8.89 -2.84 6.22
C ILE A 63 -8.75 -1.84 7.37
N VAL A 64 -9.15 -0.58 7.17
CA VAL A 64 -9.07 0.47 8.21
C VAL A 64 -10.13 0.26 9.29
N ASP A 65 -11.32 -0.18 8.89
CA ASP A 65 -12.45 -0.44 9.79
C ASP A 65 -12.32 -1.80 10.51
N ASP A 66 -11.45 -2.70 10.03
CA ASP A 66 -11.14 -3.97 10.69
C ASP A 66 -10.45 -3.77 12.06
N PRO A 67 -11.03 -4.23 13.18
CA PRO A 67 -10.47 -4.06 14.52
C PRO A 67 -9.13 -4.78 14.76
N VAL A 68 -8.90 -5.89 14.07
CA VAL A 68 -7.68 -6.70 14.17
C VAL A 68 -6.55 -6.01 13.40
N LEU A 69 -6.82 -5.57 12.18
CA LEU A 69 -5.84 -4.87 11.34
C LEU A 69 -5.52 -3.48 11.88
N SER A 70 -6.52 -2.74 12.38
CA SER A 70 -6.30 -1.45 13.04
C SER A 70 -5.34 -1.53 14.23
N THR A 71 -5.32 -2.65 14.96
CA THR A 71 -4.35 -2.92 16.03
C THR A 71 -2.94 -3.15 15.47
N ALA A 72 -2.82 -3.82 14.33
CA ALA A 72 -1.53 -4.02 13.66
C ALA A 72 -0.95 -2.71 13.09
N PHE A 73 -1.79 -1.70 12.85
CA PHE A 73 -1.36 -0.33 12.53
C PHE A 73 -1.00 0.53 13.74
N ALA A 74 -1.13 0.02 14.98
CA ALA A 74 -0.77 0.77 16.19
C ALA A 74 0.68 1.27 16.22
N PRO A 75 1.70 0.51 15.77
CA PRO A 75 3.09 1.00 15.69
C PRO A 75 3.23 2.24 14.79
N TRP A 76 2.49 2.27 13.67
CA TRP A 76 2.47 3.41 12.75
C TRP A 76 1.92 4.67 13.41
N ARG A 77 0.93 4.54 14.30
CA ARG A 77 0.30 5.67 15.00
C ARG A 77 1.29 6.46 15.88
N ALA A 78 2.32 5.80 16.40
CA ALA A 78 3.37 6.42 17.21
C ALA A 78 4.38 7.24 16.38
N ILE A 79 4.56 6.87 15.11
CA ILE A 79 5.60 7.45 14.24
C ILE A 79 5.04 8.37 13.15
N VAL A 80 3.75 8.27 12.82
CA VAL A 80 3.07 9.14 11.87
C VAL A 80 2.69 10.47 12.52
N ASP A 81 2.84 11.55 11.75
CA ASP A 81 2.52 12.92 12.08
C ASP A 81 1.25 13.37 11.34
N GLY A 82 0.15 13.46 12.08
CA GLY A 82 -1.16 13.84 11.54
C GLY A 82 -1.88 12.72 10.78
N PRO A 83 -3.04 13.04 10.16
CA PRO A 83 -3.79 12.07 9.37
C PRO A 83 -3.06 11.75 8.04
N PRO A 84 -3.04 10.47 7.62
CA PRO A 84 -2.61 10.10 6.27
C PRO A 84 -3.48 10.78 5.21
N ARG A 85 -2.90 10.99 4.03
CA ARG A 85 -3.56 11.57 2.87
C ARG A 85 -3.75 10.52 1.79
N ILE A 86 -4.92 10.52 1.17
CA ILE A 86 -5.20 9.67 0.01
C ILE A 86 -4.79 10.44 -1.25
N ALA A 87 -3.97 9.80 -2.08
CA ALA A 87 -3.62 10.26 -3.41
C ALA A 87 -4.25 9.31 -4.44
N HIS A 88 -5.17 9.86 -5.23
CA HIS A 88 -5.80 9.16 -6.35
C HIS A 88 -4.95 9.28 -7.60
N GLU A 89 -4.96 8.24 -8.42
CA GLU A 89 -4.33 8.27 -9.73
C GLU A 89 -5.06 9.28 -10.64
N LEU A 90 -4.31 10.22 -11.22
CA LEU A 90 -4.82 11.13 -12.27
C LEU A 90 -4.30 10.76 -13.67
N PHE A 91 -3.15 10.09 -13.72
CA PHE A 91 -2.54 9.61 -14.95
C PHE A 91 -1.63 8.43 -14.61
N PHE A 92 -1.69 7.38 -15.43
CA PHE A 92 -0.80 6.24 -15.31
C PHE A 92 -0.40 5.71 -16.68
N TRP A 93 0.84 5.26 -16.74
CA TRP A 93 1.37 4.57 -17.91
C TRP A 93 2.18 3.37 -17.44
N SER A 94 1.92 2.22 -18.06
CA SER A 94 2.76 1.03 -17.97
C SER A 94 3.14 0.59 -19.37
N ARG A 95 4.38 0.10 -19.52
CA ARG A 95 4.69 -0.79 -20.63
C ARG A 95 3.97 -2.11 -20.36
N GLU A 96 3.03 -2.51 -21.23
CA GLU A 96 2.44 -3.84 -21.15
C GLU A 96 3.57 -4.87 -21.13
N LEU A 97 3.60 -5.72 -20.10
CA LEU A 97 4.26 -7.00 -20.24
C LEU A 97 3.33 -7.78 -21.15
N GLU A 98 3.73 -7.96 -22.42
CA GLU A 98 3.10 -8.97 -23.27
C GLU A 98 3.06 -10.26 -22.45
N GLU A 99 1.85 -10.73 -22.12
CA GLU A 99 1.69 -12.13 -21.78
C GLU A 99 2.17 -12.89 -23.00
N THR A 100 3.40 -13.40 -22.95
CA THR A 100 3.87 -14.44 -23.85
C THR A 100 3.16 -15.74 -23.46
N GLY A 101 1.83 -15.72 -23.53
CA GLY A 101 0.97 -16.89 -23.58
C GLY A 101 1.13 -17.49 -24.96
N VAL A 102 2.08 -18.42 -25.05
CA VAL A 102 2.32 -19.33 -26.16
C VAL A 102 1.00 -19.67 -26.87
N GLY A 103 0.85 -19.16 -28.09
CA GLY A 103 -0.13 -19.69 -29.02
C GLY A 103 0.23 -21.15 -29.28
N LEU A 104 -0.49 -22.07 -28.63
CA LEU A 104 -0.52 -23.46 -29.07
C LEU A 104 -1.34 -23.49 -30.36
N GLY A 105 -0.61 -23.30 -31.46
CA GLY A 105 -1.08 -23.68 -32.78
C GLY A 105 -1.08 -25.19 -32.95
N ALA A 106 -2.02 -25.63 -33.78
CA ALA A 106 -2.23 -26.96 -34.37
C ALA A 106 -2.94 -28.00 -33.48
#